data_AF-A0A0K8TN76-F1
#
_entry.id   AF-A0A0K8TN76-F1
#
_cell.length_a   1.000
_cell.length_b   1.000
_cell.length_c   1.000
_cell.angle_alpha   90.00
_cell.angle_beta   90.00
_cell.angle_gamma   90.00
#
_symmetry.space_group_name_H-M   'P 1'
#
loop_
_entity.id
_entity.type
_entity.pdbx_description
1 polymer ?
#
loop_
_entity_poly.entity_id
_entity_poly.type
_entity_poly.pdbx_seq_one_letter_code
_entity_poly.pdbx_strand_id
1 'polypeptide(L)'
;MPEHTPAPTPDRAVYGFALFLLFHTVFFLYILWAFIPSKFFEEMLGLTYLPDKYFALYIPILILCGVTFFAFFIYPSLNMAITPNICTSRTVRDTFSIYKCRFEDCEGRKCQDNISVNSSCEWDVNKFCKAHAFPRATYSVDDDLNEITNKCDCPDFKPCLLRKSPNHVKHLRNKSKIPTVSDLDIADVCKEIYST
;
A
#
# COMPACT_ATOMS: atom_id res chain seq x y z
N MET A 1 -16.19 -22.83 8.26
CA MET A 1 -15.01 -23.53 7.70
C MET A 1 -13.99 -23.62 8.81
N PRO A 2 -13.41 -24.81 9.10
CA PRO A 2 -12.39 -24.91 10.14
C PRO A 2 -11.18 -24.08 9.71
N GLU A 3 -10.75 -23.16 10.57
CA GLU A 3 -9.60 -22.30 10.31
C GLU A 3 -8.35 -23.15 10.05
N HIS A 4 -7.63 -22.80 8.99
CA HIS A 4 -6.32 -23.36 8.67
C HIS A 4 -5.29 -22.82 9.68
N THR A 5 -5.46 -23.20 10.94
CA THR A 5 -4.61 -22.74 12.04
C THR A 5 -3.17 -23.15 11.71
N PRO A 6 -2.17 -22.25 11.75
CA PRO A 6 -0.77 -22.58 11.44
C PRO A 6 -0.11 -23.47 12.49
N ALA A 7 -0.86 -23.88 13.53
CA ALA A 7 -0.39 -24.75 14.59
C ALA A 7 0.13 -26.09 14.01
N PRO A 8 1.25 -26.61 14.55
CA PRO A 8 1.79 -27.90 14.14
C PRO A 8 0.83 -29.00 14.58
N THR A 9 0.04 -29.51 13.63
CA THR A 9 -0.79 -30.69 13.86
C THR A 9 0.00 -31.95 13.50
N PRO A 10 -0.18 -33.05 14.24
CA PRO A 10 0.51 -34.31 13.94
C PRO A 10 0.23 -34.79 12.52
N ASP A 11 -0.99 -34.57 12.03
CA ASP A 11 -1.40 -34.90 10.66
C ASP A 11 -0.56 -34.18 9.59
N ARG A 12 -0.22 -32.89 9.79
CA ARG A 12 0.67 -32.14 8.89
C ARG A 12 2.12 -32.62 8.94
N ALA A 13 2.58 -33.11 10.09
CA ALA A 13 3.94 -33.62 10.25
C ALA A 13 4.18 -34.92 9.46
N VAL A 14 3.14 -35.76 9.29
CA VAL A 14 3.23 -37.00 8.52
C VAL A 14 3.59 -36.75 7.06
N TYR A 15 3.00 -35.73 6.43
CA TYR A 15 3.33 -35.39 5.03
C TYR A 15 4.79 -34.93 4.87
N GLY A 16 5.28 -34.10 5.79
CA GLY A 16 6.68 -33.66 5.80
C GLY A 16 7.64 -34.84 5.97
N PHE A 17 7.32 -35.76 6.88
CA PHE A 17 8.12 -36.97 7.09
C PHE A 17 8.11 -37.92 5.87
N ALA A 18 6.95 -38.14 5.26
CA ALA A 18 6.83 -38.96 4.06
C ALA A 18 7.62 -38.35 2.89
N LEU A 19 7.54 -37.03 2.68
CA LEU A 19 8.32 -36.32 1.67
C LEU A 19 9.82 -36.38 1.97
N PHE A 20 10.22 -36.25 3.23
CA PHE A 20 11.63 -36.39 3.63
C PHE A 20 12.20 -37.76 3.23
N LEU A 21 11.50 -38.86 3.56
CA LEU A 21 11.90 -40.21 3.17
C LEU A 21 11.92 -40.38 1.65
N LEU A 22 10.91 -39.85 0.95
CA LEU A 22 10.83 -39.90 -0.51
C LEU A 22 12.02 -39.18 -1.17
N PHE A 23 12.29 -37.94 -0.78
CA PHE A 23 13.41 -37.19 -1.36
C PHE A 23 14.76 -37.82 -1.03
N HIS A 24 14.92 -38.39 0.17
CA HIS A 24 16.15 -39.07 0.54
C HIS A 24 16.39 -40.34 -0.28
N THR A 25 15.35 -41.15 -0.49
CA THR A 25 15.44 -42.36 -1.33
C THR A 25 15.70 -42.03 -2.79
N VAL A 26 14.98 -41.05 -3.36
CA VAL A 26 15.21 -40.58 -4.74
C VAL A 26 16.61 -39.99 -4.90
N PHE A 27 17.11 -39.25 -3.91
CA PHE A 27 18.45 -38.68 -3.95
C PHE A 27 19.54 -39.75 -3.96
N PHE A 28 19.41 -40.80 -3.15
CA PHE A 28 20.35 -41.92 -3.20
C PHE A 28 20.30 -42.67 -4.53
N LEU A 29 19.11 -42.93 -5.05
CA LEU A 29 18.94 -43.55 -6.37
C LEU A 29 19.56 -42.67 -7.47
N TYR A 30 19.42 -41.36 -7.36
CA TYR A 30 20.03 -40.40 -8.28
C TYR A 30 21.56 -40.40 -8.22
N ILE A 31 22.16 -40.40 -7.03
CA ILE A 31 23.62 -40.52 -6.87
C ILE A 31 24.11 -41.85 -7.45
N LEU A 32 23.46 -42.96 -7.07
CA LEU A 32 23.80 -44.29 -7.56
C LEU A 32 23.77 -44.30 -9.09
N TRP A 33 22.71 -43.75 -9.67
CA TRP A 33 22.60 -43.58 -11.11
C TRP A 33 23.69 -42.68 -11.69
N ALA A 34 24.02 -41.54 -11.07
CA ALA A 34 25.00 -40.59 -11.61
C ALA A 34 26.42 -41.17 -11.67
N PHE A 35 26.85 -41.91 -10.64
CA PHE A 35 28.23 -42.40 -10.53
C PHE A 35 28.45 -43.79 -11.16
N ILE A 36 27.43 -44.64 -11.23
CA ILE A 36 27.59 -45.97 -11.83
C ILE A 36 27.59 -45.87 -13.37
N PRO A 37 28.57 -46.50 -14.07
CA PRO A 37 28.62 -46.53 -15.53
C PRO A 37 27.36 -47.13 -16.15
N SER A 38 26.93 -46.64 -17.31
CA SER A 38 25.70 -47.11 -17.99
C SER A 38 25.74 -48.61 -18.32
N LYS A 39 26.92 -49.17 -18.58
CA LYS A 39 27.10 -50.59 -18.89
C LYS A 39 26.61 -51.54 -17.79
N PHE A 40 26.80 -51.18 -16.53
CA PHE A 40 26.26 -51.98 -15.43
C PHE A 40 24.73 -51.99 -15.41
N PHE A 41 24.08 -50.88 -15.75
CA PHE A 41 22.61 -50.81 -15.84
C PHE A 41 22.07 -51.59 -17.05
N GLU A 42 22.78 -51.54 -18.18
CA GLU A 42 22.44 -52.32 -19.38
C GLU A 42 22.57 -53.83 -19.11
N GLU A 43 23.66 -54.28 -18.48
CA GLU A 43 23.98 -55.71 -18.30
C GLU A 43 23.25 -56.37 -17.13
N MET A 44 23.15 -55.71 -15.96
CA MET A 44 22.52 -56.30 -14.77
C MET A 44 21.00 -56.11 -14.74
N LEU A 45 20.52 -54.96 -15.19
CA LEU A 45 19.12 -54.56 -15.05
C LEU A 45 18.37 -54.55 -16.39
N GLY A 46 19.07 -54.61 -17.53
CA GLY A 46 18.44 -54.55 -18.85
C GLY A 46 17.88 -53.17 -19.21
N LEU A 47 18.26 -52.10 -18.51
CA LEU A 47 17.78 -50.74 -18.80
C LEU A 47 18.63 -50.08 -19.90
N THR A 48 18.18 -50.19 -21.15
CA THR A 48 18.89 -49.67 -22.33
C THR A 48 18.53 -48.23 -22.72
N TYR A 49 17.49 -47.64 -22.14
CA TYR A 49 16.93 -46.34 -22.55
C TYR A 49 17.08 -45.23 -21.50
N LEU A 50 18.10 -45.32 -20.64
CA LEU A 50 18.36 -44.33 -19.61
C LEU A 50 18.86 -43.01 -20.25
N PRO A 51 18.49 -41.83 -19.72
CA PRO A 51 19.00 -40.56 -20.22
C PRO A 51 20.53 -40.48 -20.09
N ASP A 52 21.15 -39.66 -20.94
CA ASP A 52 22.59 -39.44 -20.91
C ASP A 52 23.07 -38.90 -19.56
N LYS A 53 24.28 -39.25 -19.14
CA LYS A 53 24.89 -38.84 -17.87
C LYS A 53 25.08 -37.33 -17.77
N TYR A 54 25.11 -36.61 -18.91
CA TYR A 54 25.06 -35.16 -18.94
C TYR A 54 23.90 -34.59 -18.11
N PHE A 55 22.74 -35.27 -18.09
CA PHE A 55 21.59 -34.84 -17.29
C PHE A 55 21.86 -34.85 -15.78
N ALA A 56 22.84 -35.64 -15.30
CA ALA A 56 23.27 -35.61 -13.91
C ALA A 56 23.92 -34.27 -13.52
N LEU A 57 24.51 -33.53 -14.46
CA LEU A 57 25.01 -32.17 -14.19
C LEU A 57 23.96 -31.11 -14.53
N TYR A 58 23.19 -31.32 -15.58
CA TYR A 58 22.20 -30.34 -16.04
C TYR A 58 21.07 -30.13 -15.03
N ILE A 59 20.50 -31.21 -14.47
CA ILE A 59 19.38 -31.14 -13.51
C ILE A 59 19.71 -30.25 -12.28
N PRO A 60 20.84 -30.45 -11.56
CA PRO A 60 21.14 -29.62 -10.38
C PRO A 60 21.38 -28.16 -10.75
N ILE A 61 22.00 -27.88 -11.90
CA ILE A 61 22.19 -26.50 -12.39
C ILE A 61 20.83 -25.85 -12.72
N LEU A 62 19.92 -26.60 -13.35
CA LEU A 62 18.57 -26.12 -13.64
C LEU A 62 17.79 -25.79 -12.35
N ILE A 63 17.87 -26.68 -11.35
CA ILE A 63 17.23 -26.45 -10.04
C ILE A 63 17.82 -25.21 -9.37
N LEU A 64 19.15 -25.07 -9.35
CA LEU A 64 19.82 -23.90 -8.78
C LEU A 64 19.40 -22.61 -9.48
N CYS A 65 19.35 -22.62 -10.82
CA CYS A 65 18.88 -21.49 -11.62
C CYS A 65 17.43 -21.14 -11.29
N GLY A 66 16.55 -22.15 -11.23
CA GLY A 66 15.14 -21.99 -10.88
C GLY A 66 14.94 -21.43 -9.46
N VAL A 67 15.67 -21.93 -8.47
CA VAL A 67 15.63 -21.44 -7.09
C VAL A 67 16.14 -20.01 -7.00
N THR A 68 17.25 -19.70 -7.67
CA THR A 68 17.81 -18.33 -7.72
C THR A 68 16.83 -17.37 -8.38
N PHE A 69 16.27 -17.76 -9.52
CA PHE A 69 15.28 -16.95 -10.23
C PHE A 69 14.03 -16.72 -9.37
N PHE A 70 13.55 -17.76 -8.70
CA PHE A 70 12.41 -17.66 -7.80
C PHE A 70 12.71 -16.75 -6.59
N ALA A 71 13.84 -16.94 -5.93
CA ALA A 71 14.18 -16.23 -4.70
C ALA A 71 14.44 -14.73 -4.93
N PHE A 72 15.09 -14.36 -6.04
CA PHE A 72 15.49 -12.97 -6.29
C PHE A 72 14.49 -12.19 -7.15
N PHE A 73 13.75 -12.85 -8.05
CA PHE A 73 12.84 -12.15 -8.95
C PHE A 73 11.38 -12.42 -8.62
N ILE A 74 10.96 -13.69 -8.62
CA ILE A 74 9.54 -14.04 -8.46
C ILE A 74 9.03 -13.71 -7.06
N TYR A 75 9.74 -14.12 -6.02
CA TYR A 75 9.28 -13.95 -4.64
C TYR A 75 9.20 -12.47 -4.23
N PRO A 76 10.22 -11.62 -4.48
CA PRO A 76 10.13 -10.20 -4.20
C PRO A 76 9.08 -9.48 -5.05
N SER A 77 8.95 -9.83 -6.34
CA SER A 77 7.94 -9.21 -7.21
C SER A 77 6.51 -9.56 -6.76
N LEU A 78 6.23 -10.81 -6.38
CA LEU A 78 4.94 -11.20 -5.81
C LEU A 78 4.65 -10.47 -4.49
N ASN A 79 5.64 -10.40 -3.59
CA ASN A 79 5.49 -9.67 -2.34
C ASN A 79 5.16 -8.18 -2.59
N MET A 80 5.85 -7.54 -3.54
CA MET A 80 5.57 -6.15 -3.93
C MET A 80 4.20 -6.00 -4.60
N ALA A 81 3.77 -6.96 -5.42
CA ALA A 81 2.46 -6.93 -6.08
C ALA A 81 1.29 -7.08 -5.08
N ILE A 82 1.50 -7.82 -4.00
CA ILE A 82 0.50 -7.98 -2.92
C ILE A 82 0.54 -6.79 -1.94
N THR A 83 1.69 -6.13 -1.80
CA THR A 83 1.86 -5.00 -0.88
C THR A 83 1.12 -3.75 -1.42
N PRO A 84 0.36 -3.02 -0.58
CA PRO A 84 -0.26 -1.77 -0.99
C PRO A 84 0.78 -0.71 -1.38
N ASN A 85 0.39 0.23 -2.26
CA ASN A 85 1.27 1.33 -2.73
C ASN A 85 2.03 2.01 -1.57
N ILE A 86 3.31 2.36 -1.80
CA ILE A 86 4.18 2.99 -0.78
C ILE A 86 3.63 4.30 -0.19
N CYS A 87 2.83 5.04 -0.97
CA CYS A 87 2.21 6.28 -0.54
C CYS A 87 0.89 6.06 0.22
N THR A 88 0.40 4.83 0.29
CA THR A 88 -0.81 4.51 1.04
C THR A 88 -0.47 4.52 2.53
N SER A 89 -1.17 5.40 3.25
CA SER A 89 -0.98 5.54 4.69
C SER A 89 -1.41 4.31 5.50
N ARG A 90 -1.99 3.28 4.86
CA ARG A 90 -2.30 1.98 5.49
C ARG A 90 -1.03 1.20 5.82
N THR A 91 0.06 1.40 5.08
CA THR A 91 1.33 0.69 5.32
C THR A 91 2.00 1.08 6.65
N VAL A 92 1.64 2.25 7.22
CA VAL A 92 2.21 2.79 8.47
C VAL A 92 1.22 2.71 9.64
N ARG A 93 -0.05 2.34 9.43
CA ARG A 93 -1.12 2.49 10.43
C ARG A 93 -1.59 1.15 10.99
N ASP A 94 -1.81 1.12 12.30
CA ASP A 94 -2.42 0.01 13.03
C ASP A 94 -3.82 0.41 13.57
N THR A 95 -4.53 -0.58 14.13
CA THR A 95 -5.87 -0.40 14.73
C THR A 95 -5.87 0.60 15.90
N PHE A 96 -4.72 0.78 16.56
CA PHE A 96 -4.56 1.70 17.69
C PHE A 96 -4.00 3.05 17.28
N SER A 97 -3.91 3.36 15.98
CA SER A 97 -3.39 4.64 15.52
C SER A 97 -4.28 5.80 15.94
N ILE A 98 -3.75 6.67 16.80
CA ILE A 98 -4.40 7.89 17.28
C ILE A 98 -3.92 9.06 16.42
N TYR A 99 -4.86 9.83 15.86
CA TYR A 99 -4.54 11.00 15.04
C TYR A 99 -5.26 12.24 15.55
N LYS A 100 -4.61 13.39 15.42
CA LYS A 100 -5.19 14.68 15.77
C LYS A 100 -6.18 15.13 14.70
N CYS A 101 -7.26 15.76 15.13
CA CYS A 101 -8.18 16.40 14.22
C CYS A 101 -7.47 17.48 13.39
N ARG A 102 -7.65 17.46 12.06
CA ARG A 102 -7.07 18.46 11.15
C ARG A 102 -7.91 19.73 11.01
N PHE A 103 -8.91 19.91 11.85
CA PHE A 103 -9.73 21.12 11.85
C PHE A 103 -8.91 22.32 12.35
N GLU A 104 -8.92 23.39 11.57
CA GLU A 104 -8.30 24.66 11.89
C GLU A 104 -9.33 25.76 11.74
N ASP A 105 -9.48 26.52 12.82
CA ASP A 105 -10.38 27.65 12.91
C ASP A 105 -9.83 28.86 12.15
N CYS A 106 -10.74 29.75 11.87
CA CYS A 106 -10.60 31.15 11.56
C CYS A 106 -9.36 31.90 12.04
N GLU A 107 -9.09 31.72 13.33
CA GLU A 107 -8.07 32.42 14.10
C GLU A 107 -6.81 31.53 14.25
N GLY A 108 -6.70 30.46 13.46
CA GLY A 108 -5.60 29.49 13.50
C GLY A 108 -5.66 28.52 14.68
N ARG A 109 -6.79 28.47 15.40
CA ARG A 109 -6.97 27.55 16.53
C ARG A 109 -7.24 26.14 16.02
N LYS A 110 -6.44 25.17 16.46
CA LYS A 110 -6.58 23.77 16.08
C LYS A 110 -7.45 23.02 17.07
N CYS A 111 -8.28 22.11 16.58
CA CYS A 111 -8.98 21.17 17.43
C CYS A 111 -7.99 20.27 18.18
N GLN A 112 -8.16 20.12 19.49
CA GLN A 112 -7.29 19.32 20.34
C GLN A 112 -7.75 17.86 20.45
N ASP A 113 -8.91 17.53 19.89
CA ASP A 113 -9.48 16.19 19.98
C ASP A 113 -8.72 15.20 19.10
N ASN A 114 -8.57 14.00 19.66
CA ASN A 114 -8.04 12.85 18.98
C ASN A 114 -9.17 12.06 18.33
N ILE A 115 -8.86 11.47 17.19
CA ILE A 115 -9.79 10.65 16.45
C ILE A 115 -9.37 9.19 16.65
N SER A 116 -10.25 8.42 17.27
CA SER A 116 -10.10 6.97 17.41
C SER A 116 -10.71 6.29 16.19
N VAL A 117 -9.92 5.52 15.44
CA VAL A 117 -10.46 4.63 14.39
C VAL A 117 -11.30 3.57 15.10
N ASN A 118 -12.62 3.57 14.91
CA ASN A 118 -13.46 2.47 15.41
C ASN A 118 -13.68 1.46 14.30
N SER A 119 -13.29 0.22 14.59
CA SER A 119 -12.88 -0.82 13.66
C SER A 119 -14.04 -1.57 13.02
N SER A 120 -14.85 -0.90 12.19
CA SER A 120 -15.88 -1.61 11.42
C SER A 120 -15.84 -1.43 9.90
N CYS A 121 -15.19 -0.39 9.37
CA CYS A 121 -14.93 -0.27 7.92
C CYS A 121 -13.60 0.47 7.65
N GLU A 122 -12.64 -0.25 7.10
CA GLU A 122 -11.19 0.00 7.10
C GLU A 122 -10.69 0.97 6.01
N TRP A 123 -11.59 1.77 5.39
CA TRP A 123 -11.27 2.47 4.14
C TRP A 123 -11.37 3.99 4.19
N ASP A 124 -11.96 4.57 5.23
CA ASP A 124 -12.11 6.02 5.33
C ASP A 124 -11.65 6.51 6.70
N VAL A 125 -10.47 7.13 6.74
CA VAL A 125 -10.00 7.82 7.94
C VAL A 125 -10.64 9.19 7.92
N ASN A 126 -11.66 9.37 8.75
CA ASN A 126 -12.34 10.65 8.91
C ASN A 126 -11.29 11.72 9.24
N LYS A 127 -11.02 12.67 8.33
CA LYS A 127 -10.03 13.75 8.56
C LYS A 127 -10.36 14.62 9.79
N PHE A 128 -11.58 14.50 10.31
CA PHE A 128 -12.18 15.31 11.35
C PHE A 128 -12.76 14.43 12.46
N CYS A 129 -12.73 14.92 13.71
CA CYS A 129 -13.34 14.23 14.84
C CYS A 129 -14.86 14.22 14.70
N LYS A 130 -15.58 13.43 15.50
CA LYS A 130 -17.05 13.36 15.42
C LYS A 130 -17.74 14.72 15.54
N ALA A 131 -17.16 15.67 16.26
CA ALA A 131 -17.66 17.05 16.40
C ALA A 131 -17.49 17.88 15.11
N HIS A 132 -16.51 17.56 14.27
CA HIS A 132 -16.19 18.26 13.02
C HIS A 132 -16.42 17.39 11.77
N ALA A 133 -16.97 16.19 11.94
CA ALA A 133 -17.33 15.31 10.85
C ALA A 133 -18.62 15.82 10.22
N PHE A 134 -18.53 16.31 8.97
CA PHE A 134 -19.70 16.78 8.23
C PHE A 134 -20.80 15.71 8.24
N PRO A 135 -22.05 16.04 8.61
CA PRO A 135 -23.18 15.22 8.23
C PRO A 135 -23.17 15.14 6.71
N ARG A 136 -23.15 13.93 6.14
CA ARG A 136 -23.41 13.73 4.70
C ARG A 136 -24.79 14.35 4.41
N ALA A 137 -24.77 15.52 3.79
CA ALA A 137 -25.86 16.19 3.07
C ALA A 137 -27.28 15.86 3.55
N THR A 138 -27.80 16.62 4.51
CA THR A 138 -29.18 17.10 4.49
C THR A 138 -29.23 18.34 5.38
N TYR A 139 -29.20 19.54 4.80
CA TYR A 139 -29.84 20.66 5.46
C TYR A 139 -30.52 21.53 4.42
N SER A 140 -31.84 21.56 4.53
CA SER A 140 -32.73 22.51 3.88
C SER A 140 -32.28 23.92 4.27
N VAL A 141 -31.88 24.66 3.25
CA VAL A 141 -31.84 26.12 3.24
C VAL A 141 -33.27 26.58 3.54
N ASP A 142 -33.48 27.55 4.44
CA ASP A 142 -34.28 28.75 4.09
C ASP A 142 -34.53 29.77 5.22
N ASP A 143 -34.30 29.51 6.51
CA ASP A 143 -34.60 30.55 7.54
C ASP A 143 -33.39 31.13 8.32
N ASP A 144 -32.29 30.38 8.49
CA ASP A 144 -31.15 30.82 9.32
C ASP A 144 -30.14 31.75 8.61
N LEU A 145 -30.31 31.99 7.30
CA LEU A 145 -29.35 32.77 6.50
C LEU A 145 -29.36 34.27 6.80
N ASN A 146 -30.46 34.83 7.31
CA ASN A 146 -30.57 36.26 7.59
C ASN A 146 -29.86 36.69 8.89
N GLU A 147 -29.65 35.77 9.84
CA GLU A 147 -28.89 36.09 11.05
C GLU A 147 -27.37 35.91 10.84
N ILE A 148 -26.99 34.98 9.96
CA ILE A 148 -25.59 34.64 9.64
C ILE A 148 -24.96 35.66 8.68
N THR A 149 -25.72 36.17 7.71
CA THR A 149 -25.25 37.19 6.74
C THR A 149 -24.90 38.52 7.39
N ASN A 150 -25.50 38.85 8.54
CA ASN A 150 -25.17 40.07 9.29
C ASN A 150 -23.85 39.96 10.10
N LYS A 151 -23.24 38.77 10.18
CA LYS A 151 -22.02 38.52 10.97
C LYS A 151 -20.77 38.20 10.14
N CYS A 152 -20.89 37.84 8.86
CA CYS A 152 -19.77 37.31 8.07
C CYS A 152 -19.75 37.78 6.60
N ASP A 153 -18.58 38.23 6.11
CA ASP A 153 -18.32 38.58 4.70
C ASP A 153 -17.27 37.62 4.10
N CYS A 154 -17.65 36.65 3.26
CA CYS A 154 -16.71 35.80 2.53
C CYS A 154 -17.18 35.55 1.09
N PRO A 155 -16.33 35.77 0.05
CA PRO A 155 -16.60 35.33 -1.30
C PRO A 155 -16.10 33.89 -1.51
N ASP A 156 -16.95 33.06 -2.09
CA ASP A 156 -16.72 31.69 -2.58
C ASP A 156 -16.37 30.60 -1.54
N PHE A 157 -17.41 29.85 -1.15
CA PHE A 157 -17.42 28.46 -0.68
C PHE A 157 -16.24 27.99 0.19
N LYS A 158 -15.92 28.73 1.26
CA LYS A 158 -15.18 28.27 2.45
C LYS A 158 -15.95 28.69 3.72
N PRO A 159 -15.90 27.92 4.83
CA PRO A 159 -16.63 28.29 6.06
C PRO A 159 -16.10 29.59 6.67
N CYS A 160 -17.04 30.46 7.06
CA CYS A 160 -16.86 31.87 7.43
C CYS A 160 -16.17 32.12 8.79
N LEU A 161 -15.46 33.25 8.85
CA LEU A 161 -14.66 33.74 9.97
C LEU A 161 -15.27 35.04 10.56
N LEU A 162 -15.41 35.13 11.89
CA LEU A 162 -16.01 36.29 12.59
C LEU A 162 -15.22 37.61 12.40
N ARG A 163 -15.96 38.70 12.20
CA ARG A 163 -15.54 40.06 11.84
C ARG A 163 -14.70 40.77 12.92
N LYS A 164 -13.42 41.07 12.66
CA LYS A 164 -12.59 41.93 13.53
C LYS A 164 -12.44 43.39 13.07
N SER A 165 -12.70 43.72 11.80
CA SER A 165 -12.81 45.12 11.33
C SER A 165 -13.45 45.28 9.92
N PRO A 166 -14.41 46.21 9.73
CA PRO A 166 -15.27 46.26 8.52
C PRO A 166 -14.66 46.89 7.26
N ASN A 167 -13.51 47.58 7.32
CA ASN A 167 -13.03 48.41 6.19
C ASN A 167 -11.79 47.86 5.47
N HIS A 168 -11.15 46.79 5.96
CA HIS A 168 -9.93 46.26 5.35
C HIS A 168 -10.16 45.54 4.00
N VAL A 169 -11.38 45.05 3.76
CA VAL A 169 -11.75 44.31 2.54
C VAL A 169 -11.81 45.20 1.30
N LYS A 170 -12.20 46.49 1.43
CA LYS A 170 -12.17 47.44 0.31
C LYS A 170 -10.74 47.66 -0.21
N HIS A 171 -9.77 47.72 0.71
CA HIS A 171 -8.35 47.82 0.36
C HIS A 171 -7.80 46.55 -0.31
N LEU A 172 -8.27 45.36 0.11
CA LEU A 172 -7.86 44.09 -0.48
C LEU A 172 -8.51 43.83 -1.85
N ARG A 173 -9.77 44.21 -2.05
CA ARG A 173 -10.46 44.12 -3.35
C ARG A 173 -9.85 45.06 -4.40
N ASN A 174 -9.24 46.17 -3.97
CA ASN A 174 -8.53 47.10 -4.84
C ASN A 174 -7.13 46.62 -5.25
N LYS A 175 -6.57 45.58 -4.60
CA LYS A 175 -5.35 44.95 -5.10
C LYS A 175 -5.74 43.99 -6.22
N SER A 176 -5.10 44.14 -7.39
CA SER A 176 -5.24 43.21 -8.50
C SER A 176 -5.01 41.78 -8.02
N LYS A 177 -5.99 40.91 -8.31
CA LYS A 177 -5.96 39.49 -7.94
C LYS A 177 -4.68 38.87 -8.50
N ILE A 178 -3.78 38.44 -7.61
CA ILE A 178 -2.62 37.67 -8.01
C ILE A 178 -3.14 36.26 -8.32
N PRO A 179 -2.99 35.74 -9.55
CA PRO A 179 -3.41 34.40 -9.88
C PRO A 179 -2.66 33.39 -9.01
N THR A 180 -3.35 32.30 -8.65
CA THR A 180 -2.77 31.18 -7.91
C THR A 180 -1.63 30.56 -8.72
N VAL A 181 -0.51 30.22 -8.07
CA VAL A 181 0.73 29.73 -8.74
C VAL A 181 0.49 28.51 -9.64
N SER A 182 -0.55 27.73 -9.35
CA SER A 182 -1.01 26.60 -10.16
C SER A 182 -1.54 26.99 -11.56
N ASP A 183 -1.91 28.25 -11.74
CA ASP A 183 -2.63 28.75 -12.92
C ASP A 183 -1.75 29.65 -13.81
N LEU A 184 -0.46 29.77 -13.49
CA LEU A 184 0.51 30.42 -14.39
C LEU A 184 1.12 29.37 -15.32
N ASP A 185 1.16 29.69 -16.61
CA ASP A 185 1.91 28.87 -17.58
C ASP A 185 3.41 28.95 -17.23
N ILE A 186 4.00 27.78 -16.97
CA ILE A 186 5.40 27.65 -16.59
C ILE A 186 6.30 28.22 -17.69
N ALA A 187 5.86 28.19 -18.95
CA ALA A 187 6.59 28.76 -20.08
C ALA A 187 6.74 30.28 -19.95
N ASP A 188 5.69 31.00 -19.57
CA ASP A 188 5.71 32.46 -19.41
C ASP A 188 6.51 32.87 -18.17
N VAL A 189 6.42 32.10 -17.09
CA VAL A 189 7.20 32.33 -15.86
C VAL A 189 8.69 32.15 -16.11
N CYS A 190 9.09 31.09 -16.81
CA CYS A 190 10.50 30.87 -17.16
C CYS A 190 11.03 31.96 -18.10
N LYS A 191 10.22 32.42 -19.06
CA LYS A 191 10.62 33.46 -20.00
C LYS A 191 10.92 34.79 -19.30
N GLU A 192 10.17 35.12 -18.26
CA GLU A 192 10.36 36.35 -17.47
C GLU A 192 11.51 36.24 -16.46
N ILE A 193 11.75 35.05 -15.89
CA ILE A 193 12.85 34.84 -14.93
C ILE A 193 14.21 34.81 -15.62
N TYR A 194 14.28 34.30 -16.87
CA TYR A 194 15.53 34.11 -17.60
C TYR A 194 15.76 35.12 -18.73
N SER A 195 14.93 36.16 -18.86
CA SER A 195 15.12 37.28 -19.81
C SER A 195 16.13 38.31 -19.30
N THR A 196 17.34 37.85 -18.97
CA THR A 196 18.49 38.75 -18.74
C THR A 196 19.31 38.94 -20.01
#